data_AF-A0A7T8BDM3-F1
#
_entry.id   AF-A0A7T8BDM3-F1
#
_cell.length_a   1.000
_cell.length_b   1.000
_cell.length_c   1.000
_cell.angle_alpha   90.00
_cell.angle_beta   90.00
_cell.angle_gamma   90.00
#
_symmetry.space_group_name_H-M   'P 1'
#
loop_
_entity.id
_entity.type
_entity.pdbx_description
1 polymer ?
#
loop_
_entity_poly.entity_id
_entity_poly.type
_entity_poly.pdbx_seq_one_letter_code
_entity_poly.pdbx_strand_id
1 'polypeptide(L)'
;MKEFSDSQHTLLAYNYLYGQVCNGGFIQLIQNGYGGYIFNNPLAETLRSWGLEKVPDILDEAKVIYEKHKTKLEKETSLEEFSELYTEITDFDSLESRFFEVMDNETGILQRYVKNHITGFAVIV
;
A
#
# COMPACT_ATOMS: atom_id res chain seq x y z
N MET A 1 -12.65 -19.40 -8.41
CA MET A 1 -11.65 -18.58 -9.12
C MET A 1 -10.30 -19.13 -8.73
N LYS A 2 -9.35 -19.24 -9.66
CA LYS A 2 -7.97 -19.64 -9.35
C LYS A 2 -7.38 -18.64 -8.36
N GLU A 3 -7.12 -19.09 -7.13
CA GLU A 3 -6.66 -18.23 -6.03
C GLU A 3 -5.17 -17.96 -6.20
N PHE A 4 -4.76 -16.70 -6.14
CA PHE A 4 -3.35 -16.36 -6.09
C PHE A 4 -2.75 -16.87 -4.77
N SER A 5 -1.47 -17.25 -4.78
CA SER A 5 -0.76 -17.53 -3.53
C SER A 5 -0.58 -16.26 -2.69
N ASP A 6 -0.30 -16.40 -1.39
CA ASP A 6 -0.04 -15.26 -0.49
C ASP A 6 1.07 -14.33 -1.00
N SER A 7 2.12 -14.90 -1.62
CA SER A 7 3.20 -14.13 -2.23
C SER A 7 2.72 -13.34 -3.45
N GLN A 8 1.87 -13.92 -4.30
CA GLN A 8 1.28 -13.22 -5.43
C GLN A 8 0.31 -12.11 -4.97
N HIS A 9 -0.48 -12.36 -3.92
CA HIS A 9 -1.31 -11.35 -3.28
C HIS A 9 -0.48 -10.19 -2.71
N THR A 10 0.65 -10.49 -2.07
CA THR A 10 1.58 -9.49 -1.55
C THR A 10 2.17 -8.62 -2.68
N LEU A 11 2.60 -9.23 -3.78
CA LEU A 11 3.10 -8.49 -4.94
C LEU A 11 2.01 -7.61 -5.56
N LEU A 12 0.79 -8.12 -5.65
CA LEU A 12 -0.37 -7.36 -6.14
C LEU A 12 -0.71 -6.19 -5.22
N ALA A 13 -0.67 -6.40 -3.91
CA ALA A 13 -0.89 -5.37 -2.91
C ALA A 13 0.17 -4.26 -2.99
N TYR A 14 1.44 -4.62 -3.14
CA TYR A 14 2.51 -3.63 -3.36
C TYR A 14 2.29 -2.83 -4.65
N ASN A 15 1.86 -3.47 -5.73
CA ASN A 15 1.56 -2.78 -6.99
C ASN A 15 0.41 -1.77 -6.84
N TYR A 16 -0.67 -2.14 -6.14
CA TYR A 16 -1.76 -1.20 -5.85
C TYR A 16 -1.30 -0.07 -4.93
N LEU A 17 -0.55 -0.37 -3.87
CA LEU A 17 0.04 0.62 -2.99
C LEU A 17 0.82 1.66 -3.80
N TYR A 18 1.79 1.20 -4.60
CA TYR A 18 2.63 2.05 -5.43
C TYR A 18 1.80 2.92 -6.38
N GLY A 19 0.91 2.30 -7.16
CA GLY A 19 0.13 3.01 -8.18
C GLY A 19 -0.82 4.05 -7.57
N GLN A 20 -1.48 3.70 -6.47
CA GLN A 20 -2.43 4.60 -5.81
C GLN A 20 -1.73 5.76 -5.12
N VAL A 21 -0.68 5.48 -4.33
CA VAL A 21 0.06 6.52 -3.58
C VAL A 21 0.77 7.47 -4.55
N CYS A 22 1.37 6.97 -5.62
CA CYS A 22 2.03 7.85 -6.61
C CYS A 22 1.05 8.73 -7.39
N ASN A 23 -0.21 8.31 -7.55
CA ASN A 23 -1.20 9.07 -8.32
C ASN A 23 -2.03 10.04 -7.46
N GLY A 24 -2.33 9.67 -6.21
CA GLY A 24 -3.18 10.48 -5.34
C GLY A 24 -3.02 10.17 -3.84
N GLY A 25 -1.90 9.59 -3.42
CA GLY A 25 -1.64 9.39 -2.01
C GLY A 25 -2.48 8.28 -1.34
N PHE A 26 -2.35 8.18 -0.02
CA PHE A 26 -3.04 7.18 0.80
C PHE A 26 -4.54 7.40 0.85
N ILE A 27 -5.01 8.65 0.80
CA ILE A 27 -6.45 8.96 0.78
C ILE A 27 -7.11 8.34 -0.46
N GLN A 28 -6.53 8.52 -1.65
CA GLN A 28 -7.03 7.90 -2.88
C GLN A 28 -7.00 6.37 -2.80
N LEU A 29 -5.92 5.80 -2.26
CA LEU A 29 -5.82 4.35 -2.06
C LEU A 29 -7.01 3.81 -1.26
N ILE A 30 -7.33 4.47 -0.15
CA ILE A 30 -8.38 4.02 0.76
C ILE A 30 -9.77 4.24 0.15
N GLN A 31 -10.01 5.40 -0.47
CA GLN A 31 -11.26 5.74 -1.15
C GLN A 31 -11.54 4.84 -2.36
N ASN A 32 -10.50 4.31 -3.00
CA ASN A 32 -10.62 3.28 -4.03
C ASN A 32 -10.84 1.86 -3.47
N GLY A 33 -11.05 1.72 -2.16
CA GLY A 33 -11.39 0.46 -1.50
C GLY A 33 -10.20 -0.42 -1.14
N TYR A 34 -8.96 0.04 -1.32
CA TYR A 34 -7.78 -0.76 -1.01
C TYR A 34 -7.35 -0.70 0.46
N GLY A 35 -7.93 0.19 1.27
CA GLY A 35 -7.53 0.40 2.68
C GLY A 35 -7.52 -0.92 3.48
N GLY A 36 -8.65 -1.62 3.51
CA GLY A 36 -8.73 -2.91 4.19
C GLY A 36 -7.79 -3.98 3.61
N TYR A 37 -7.60 -4.00 2.29
CA TYR A 37 -6.70 -4.95 1.64
C TYR A 37 -5.22 -4.70 1.96
N ILE A 38 -4.82 -3.45 2.14
CA ILE A 38 -3.45 -3.06 2.48
C ILE A 38 -3.18 -3.19 3.98
N PHE A 39 -4.11 -2.75 4.84
CA PHE A 39 -3.86 -2.60 6.28
C PHE A 39 -4.32 -3.78 7.16
N ASN A 40 -5.26 -4.62 6.68
CA ASN A 40 -5.72 -5.79 7.45
C ASN A 40 -4.97 -7.08 7.08
N ASN A 41 -4.23 -7.10 5.98
CA ASN A 41 -3.39 -8.21 5.58
C ASN A 41 -1.94 -8.03 6.07
N PRO A 42 -1.14 -9.10 6.20
CA PRO A 42 0.24 -9.03 6.67
C PRO A 42 1.21 -8.51 5.59
N LEU A 43 0.84 -7.45 4.86
CA LEU A 43 1.64 -6.88 3.78
C LEU A 43 2.99 -6.39 4.30
N ALA A 44 2.99 -5.52 5.33
CA ALA A 44 4.22 -4.95 5.89
C ALA A 44 5.16 -6.05 6.41
N GLU A 45 4.64 -7.03 7.14
CA GLU A 45 5.40 -8.18 7.65
C GLU A 45 6.01 -9.02 6.52
N THR A 46 5.22 -9.33 5.49
CA THR A 46 5.69 -10.12 4.34
C THR A 46 6.77 -9.36 3.57
N LEU A 47 6.61 -8.06 3.34
CA LEU A 47 7.63 -7.23 2.70
C LEU A 47 8.94 -7.17 3.51
N ARG A 48 8.86 -7.10 4.85
CA ARG A 48 10.05 -7.22 5.72
C ARG A 48 10.76 -8.55 5.52
N SER A 49 10.01 -9.64 5.43
CA SER A 49 10.58 -10.96 5.16
C SER A 49 11.30 -11.05 3.80
N TRP A 50 10.96 -10.16 2.86
CA TRP A 50 11.58 -10.06 1.53
C TRP A 50 12.75 -9.07 1.49
N GLY A 51 13.08 -8.45 2.63
CA GLY A 51 14.22 -7.53 2.79
C GLY A 51 13.89 -6.05 2.60
N LEU A 52 12.62 -5.69 2.46
CA LEU A 52 12.18 -4.30 2.45
C LEU A 52 12.09 -3.77 3.88
N GLU A 53 12.48 -2.52 4.14
CA GLU A 53 12.45 -1.96 5.51
C GLU A 53 11.61 -0.69 5.60
N LYS A 54 11.83 0.25 4.68
CA LYS A 54 11.26 1.60 4.75
C LYS A 54 9.80 1.65 4.34
N VAL A 55 9.40 0.93 3.29
CA VAL A 55 7.98 0.84 2.90
C VAL A 55 7.16 0.17 4.02
N PRO A 56 7.58 -0.96 4.62
CA PRO A 56 6.90 -1.50 5.80
C PRO A 56 6.76 -0.53 6.96
N ASP A 57 7.82 0.21 7.33
CA ASP A 57 7.74 1.23 8.38
C ASP A 57 6.68 2.30 8.07
N ILE A 58 6.64 2.79 6.83
CA ILE A 58 5.63 3.75 6.37
C ILE A 58 4.22 3.15 6.44
N LEU A 59 4.05 1.88 6.08
CA LEU A 59 2.74 1.20 6.15
C LEU A 59 2.24 1.05 7.59
N ASP A 60 3.14 0.73 8.52
CA ASP A 60 2.81 0.62 9.95
C ASP A 60 2.33 1.98 10.50
N GLU A 61 2.99 3.08 10.14
CA GLU A 61 2.57 4.45 10.50
C GLU A 61 1.26 4.85 9.80
N ALA A 62 1.12 4.56 8.51
CA ALA A 62 -0.08 4.85 7.73
C ALA A 62 -1.30 4.10 8.27
N LYS A 63 -1.12 2.88 8.78
CA LYS A 63 -2.18 2.10 9.41
C LYS A 63 -2.77 2.79 10.63
N VAL A 64 -1.93 3.42 11.46
CA VAL A 64 -2.40 4.17 12.64
C VAL A 64 -3.31 5.33 12.23
N ILE A 65 -2.93 6.06 11.18
CA ILE A 65 -3.74 7.18 10.65
C ILE A 65 -5.04 6.65 10.03
N TYR A 66 -4.95 5.56 9.25
CA TYR A 66 -6.12 4.90 8.67
C TYR A 66 -7.10 4.46 9.75
N GLU A 67 -6.65 3.81 10.82
CA GLU A 67 -7.52 3.38 11.92
C GLU A 67 -8.17 4.56 12.65
N LYS A 68 -7.41 5.64 12.90
CA LYS A 68 -7.90 6.88 13.52
C LYS A 68 -9.03 7.54 12.72
N HIS A 69 -8.97 7.47 11.38
CA HIS A 69 -9.90 8.15 10.48
C HIS A 69 -10.80 7.19 9.68
N LYS A 70 -10.82 5.89 10.01
CA LYS A 70 -11.39 4.81 9.18
C LYS A 70 -12.79 5.08 8.69
N THR A 71 -13.72 5.41 9.60
CA THR A 71 -15.13 5.68 9.25
C THR A 71 -15.26 6.81 8.23
N LYS A 72 -14.40 7.84 8.30
CA LYS A 72 -14.43 8.96 7.37
C LYS A 72 -13.73 8.64 6.05
N LEU A 73 -12.64 7.87 6.09
CA LEU A 73 -11.88 7.49 4.91
C LEU A 73 -12.57 6.41 4.07
N GLU A 74 -13.42 5.56 4.65
CA GLU A 74 -14.10 4.47 3.93
C GLU A 74 -15.55 4.80 3.56
N LYS A 75 -16.10 5.95 3.98
CA LYS A 75 -17.44 6.36 3.54
C LYS A 75 -17.42 6.68 2.05
N GLU A 76 -18.52 6.40 1.36
CA GLU A 76 -18.73 6.92 0.01
C GLU A 76 -18.73 8.45 0.05
N THR A 77 -17.89 9.07 -0.78
CA THR A 77 -17.78 10.53 -0.90
C THR A 77 -18.12 11.00 -2.30
N SER A 78 -18.76 12.15 -2.40
CA SER A 78 -18.77 12.95 -3.62
C SER A 78 -17.36 13.43 -3.99
N LEU A 79 -17.18 13.92 -5.23
CA LEU A 79 -15.88 14.47 -5.67
C LEU A 79 -15.42 15.67 -4.83
N GLU A 80 -16.37 16.47 -4.36
CA GLU A 80 -16.10 17.64 -3.50
C GLU A 80 -15.63 17.18 -2.11
N GLU A 81 -16.38 16.27 -1.47
CA GLU A 81 -15.98 15.67 -0.19
C GLU A 81 -14.63 14.93 -0.29
N PHE A 82 -14.35 14.25 -1.41
CA PHE A 82 -13.06 13.60 -1.65
C PHE A 82 -11.91 14.61 -1.63
N SER A 83 -12.11 15.78 -2.24
CA SER A 83 -11.10 16.85 -2.26
C SER A 83 -10.90 17.46 -0.87
N GLU A 84 -11.98 17.59 -0.09
CA GLU A 84 -11.93 18.09 1.29
C GLU A 84 -11.10 17.19 2.21
N LEU A 85 -11.10 15.86 1.99
CA LEU A 85 -10.30 14.93 2.80
C LEU A 85 -8.80 15.29 2.84
N TYR A 86 -8.23 15.76 1.74
CA TYR A 86 -6.82 16.17 1.70
C TYR A 86 -6.53 17.44 2.51
N THR A 87 -7.54 18.28 2.73
CA THR A 87 -7.41 19.47 3.58
C THR A 87 -7.58 19.10 5.06
N GLU A 88 -8.43 18.13 5.36
CA GLU A 88 -8.78 17.75 6.73
C GLU A 88 -7.83 16.72 7.35
N ILE A 89 -7.23 15.84 6.52
CA ILE A 89 -6.37 14.73 6.97
C ILE A 89 -4.99 14.86 6.33
N THR A 90 -4.18 15.77 6.86
CA THR A 90 -2.81 16.04 6.39
C THR A 90 -1.76 15.14 7.04
N ASP A 91 -2.16 14.27 7.98
CA ASP A 91 -1.27 13.35 8.70
C ASP A 91 -0.49 12.42 7.72
N PHE A 92 -1.05 12.14 6.53
CA PHE A 92 -0.42 11.30 5.50
C PHE A 92 0.70 12.00 4.71
N ASP A 93 0.73 13.34 4.62
CA ASP A 93 1.61 14.08 3.71
C ASP A 93 3.10 13.76 3.94
N SER A 94 3.48 13.61 5.21
CA SER A 94 4.86 13.27 5.60
C SER A 94 5.23 11.83 5.21
N LEU A 95 4.27 10.91 5.26
CA LEU A 95 4.45 9.51 4.88
C LEU A 95 4.55 9.36 3.37
N GLU A 96 3.75 10.11 2.61
CA GLU A 96 3.79 10.14 1.15
C GLU A 96 5.12 10.69 0.66
N SER A 97 5.59 11.79 1.25
CA SER A 97 6.91 12.35 0.96
C SER A 97 8.04 11.32 1.20
N ARG A 98 8.02 10.65 2.36
CA ARG A 98 8.97 9.56 2.66
C ARG A 98 8.84 8.39 1.69
N PHE A 99 7.62 8.04 1.27
CA PHE A 99 7.40 6.99 0.30
C PHE A 99 8.07 7.33 -1.03
N PHE A 100 7.92 8.57 -1.52
CA PHE A 100 8.58 9.05 -2.73
C PHE A 100 10.11 8.99 -2.65
N GLU A 101 10.69 9.23 -1.48
CA GLU A 101 12.15 9.15 -1.28
C GLU A 101 12.69 7.71 -1.36
N VAL A 102 11.91 6.72 -0.93
CA VAL A 102 12.39 5.32 -0.78
C VAL A 102 11.87 4.36 -1.84
N MET A 103 10.79 4.70 -2.54
CA MET A 103 10.05 3.80 -3.44
C MET A 103 10.93 3.14 -4.51
N ASP A 104 11.89 3.85 -5.10
CA ASP A 104 12.75 3.29 -6.16
C ASP A 104 13.69 2.21 -5.62
N ASN A 105 14.33 2.49 -4.47
CA ASN A 105 15.24 1.54 -3.85
C ASN A 105 14.50 0.29 -3.34
N GLU A 106 13.39 0.49 -2.64
CA GLU A 106 12.54 -0.56 -2.08
C GLU A 106 11.91 -1.43 -3.20
N THR A 107 11.48 -0.82 -4.29
CA THR A 107 11.02 -1.56 -5.49
C THR A 107 12.17 -2.37 -6.11
N GLY A 108 13.40 -1.85 -6.10
CA GLY A 108 14.59 -2.60 -6.52
C GLY A 108 14.86 -3.84 -5.67
N ILE A 109 14.63 -3.77 -4.35
CA ILE A 109 14.73 -4.93 -3.44
C ILE A 109 13.64 -5.95 -3.78
N LEU A 110 12.39 -5.51 -3.90
CA LEU A 110 11.25 -6.35 -4.28
C LEU A 110 11.49 -7.08 -5.61
N GLN A 111 11.97 -6.35 -6.63
CA GLN A 111 12.28 -6.95 -7.93
C GLN A 111 13.36 -8.03 -7.84
N ARG A 112 14.41 -7.84 -7.03
CA ARG A 112 15.44 -8.86 -6.80
C ARG A 112 14.85 -10.08 -6.11
N TYR A 113 14.01 -9.88 -5.10
CA TYR A 113 13.33 -10.98 -4.40
C TYR A 113 12.48 -11.81 -5.38
N VAL A 114 11.61 -11.15 -6.17
CA VAL A 114 10.75 -11.83 -7.15
C VAL A 114 11.57 -12.58 -8.20
N LYS A 115 12.65 -11.98 -8.73
CA LYS A 115 13.54 -12.64 -9.69
C LYS A 115 14.18 -13.92 -9.14
N ASN A 116 14.62 -13.88 -7.88
CA ASN A 116 15.24 -15.05 -7.22
C ASN A 116 14.23 -16.15 -6.86
N HIS A 117 12.93 -15.84 -6.86
CA HIS A 117 11.85 -16.77 -6.52
C HIS A 117 10.81 -16.90 -7.64
N ILE A 118 11.23 -16.70 -8.90
CA ILE A 118 10.33 -16.50 -10.04
C ILE A 118 9.29 -17.60 -10.22
N THR A 119 9.59 -18.84 -9.85
CA THR A 119 8.67 -19.98 -9.92
C THR A 119 7.42 -19.80 -9.07
N GLY A 120 7.51 -19.07 -7.95
CA GLY A 120 6.36 -18.74 -7.09
C GLY A 120 5.48 -17.60 -7.63
N PHE A 121 5.95 -16.86 -8.64
CA PHE A 121 5.25 -15.70 -9.19
C PHE A 121 4.77 -15.90 -10.63
N ALA A 122 5.48 -16.72 -11.42
CA ALA A 122 5.21 -16.91 -12.86
C ALA A 122 4.06 -17.88 -13.19
N VAL A 123 3.51 -18.59 -12.20
CA VAL A 123 2.42 -19.57 -12.39
C VAL A 123 1.21 -19.15 -11.58
N ILE A 124 0.06 -18.96 -12.23
CA ILE A 124 -1.22 -18.76 -11.54
C ILE A 124 -1.70 -20.12 -11.01
N VAL A 125 -1.89 -20.19 -9.70
CA VAL A 125 -2.32 -21.39 -8.98
C VAL A 125 -3.77 -21.72 -9.33
#